data_AF-A0A934I528-F1
#
_entry.id   AF-A0A934I528-F1
#
_cell.length_a   1.000
_cell.length_b   1.000
_cell.length_c   1.000
_cell.angle_alpha   90.00
_cell.angle_beta   90.00
_cell.angle_gamma   90.00
#
_symmetry.space_group_name_H-M   'P 1'
#
loop_
_entity.id
_entity.type
_entity.pdbx_description
1 polymer ?
#
loop_
_entity_poly.entity_id
_entity_poly.type
_entity_poly.pdbx_seq_one_letter_code
_entity_poly.pdbx_strand_id
1 'polypeptide(L)'
;MALAEEEKWNAVVQCNTNYDGVFFYGVKTTGIVCKPSCKSKEPKRSNVMFFDNIEDAYAYGLRPCKRCRPDLISFNPTKDLIKKSKNIFDKYYANREELELEVKKLGISQNYLIQLFRKKYGLTPVKYLNRLRIEKSLDLLSNTSINIIDIALNSGFESLSTFYDFFKKQIGMTPKEFRKNIHLE
;
A
#
# COMPACT_ATOMS: atom_id res chain seq x y z
N MET A 1 -11.06 -31.70 -6.19
CA MET A 1 -11.83 -31.62 -7.47
C MET A 1 -10.98 -30.82 -8.44
N ALA A 2 -10.68 -31.38 -9.61
CA ALA A 2 -9.98 -30.64 -10.66
C ALA A 2 -10.92 -29.54 -11.20
N LEU A 3 -10.46 -28.29 -11.24
CA LEU A 3 -11.19 -27.18 -11.83
C LEU A 3 -11.37 -27.42 -13.34
N ALA A 4 -12.57 -27.16 -13.85
CA ALA A 4 -12.84 -27.26 -15.28
C ALA A 4 -11.96 -26.26 -16.06
N GLU A 5 -11.47 -26.63 -17.24
CA GLU A 5 -10.63 -25.74 -18.05
C GLU A 5 -11.31 -24.42 -18.40
N GLU A 6 -12.63 -24.44 -18.54
CA GLU A 6 -13.45 -23.26 -18.83
C GLU A 6 -13.47 -22.28 -17.64
N GLU A 7 -13.49 -22.81 -16.42
CA GLU A 7 -13.40 -22.02 -15.19
C GLU A 7 -11.99 -21.42 -15.02
N LYS A 8 -10.94 -22.23 -15.28
CA LYS A 8 -9.55 -21.76 -15.31
C LYS A 8 -9.37 -20.65 -16.35
N TRP A 9 -9.98 -20.79 -17.53
CA TRP A 9 -9.93 -19.78 -18.58
C TRP A 9 -10.63 -18.48 -18.16
N ASN A 10 -11.86 -18.57 -17.63
CA ASN A 10 -12.59 -17.42 -17.13
C ASN A 10 -11.82 -16.66 -16.05
N ALA A 11 -11.14 -17.37 -15.14
CA ALA A 11 -10.28 -16.76 -14.13
C ALA A 11 -9.09 -15.98 -14.72
N VAL A 12 -8.49 -16.47 -15.82
CA VAL A 12 -7.41 -15.76 -16.55
C VAL A 12 -7.95 -14.51 -17.23
N VAL A 13 -9.06 -14.60 -17.95
CA VAL A 13 -9.68 -13.45 -18.64
C VAL A 13 -10.07 -12.35 -17.64
N GLN A 14 -10.62 -12.74 -16.49
CA GLN A 14 -11.02 -11.81 -15.43
C GLN A 14 -9.85 -11.30 -14.57
N CYS A 15 -8.62 -11.76 -14.80
CA CYS A 15 -7.46 -11.47 -13.95
C CYS A 15 -7.74 -11.72 -12.45
N ASN A 16 -8.38 -12.84 -12.13
CA ASN A 16 -8.88 -13.11 -10.79
C ASN A 16 -7.76 -13.57 -9.83
N THR A 17 -7.49 -12.76 -8.80
CA THR A 17 -6.47 -13.04 -7.78
C THR A 17 -6.79 -14.21 -6.86
N ASN A 18 -8.05 -14.64 -6.78
CA ASN A 18 -8.45 -15.74 -5.88
C ASN A 18 -7.90 -17.10 -6.34
N TYR A 19 -7.54 -17.22 -7.62
CA TYR A 19 -6.97 -18.43 -8.20
C TYR A 19 -5.44 -18.41 -8.27
N ASP A 20 -4.79 -17.33 -7.80
CA ASP A 20 -3.34 -17.26 -7.74
C ASP A 20 -2.78 -18.32 -6.77
N GLY A 21 -1.94 -19.21 -7.29
CA GLY A 21 -1.38 -20.33 -6.53
C GLY A 21 -2.26 -21.59 -6.50
N VAL A 22 -3.49 -21.52 -7.03
CA VAL A 22 -4.34 -22.70 -7.25
C VAL A 22 -3.97 -23.38 -8.57
N PHE A 23 -3.69 -22.59 -9.61
CA PHE A 23 -3.16 -23.08 -10.88
C PHE A 23 -2.32 -22.00 -11.56
N PHE A 24 -1.56 -22.42 -12.56
CA PHE A 24 -0.76 -21.57 -13.43
C PHE A 24 -1.16 -21.78 -14.89
N TYR A 25 -0.95 -20.78 -15.74
CA TYR A 25 -1.16 -20.94 -17.17
C TYR A 25 0.11 -20.61 -17.96
N GLY A 26 0.41 -21.45 -18.93
CA GLY A 26 1.49 -21.28 -19.88
C GLY A 26 0.98 -20.79 -21.23
N VAL A 27 1.77 -19.98 -21.92
CA VAL A 27 1.50 -19.55 -23.29
C VAL A 27 2.53 -20.16 -24.22
N LYS A 28 2.09 -21.08 -25.09
CA LYS A 28 2.93 -21.86 -26.02
C LYS A 28 3.82 -20.97 -26.89
N THR A 29 3.26 -19.90 -27.43
CA THR A 29 3.96 -19.02 -28.39
C THR A 29 5.06 -18.17 -27.76
N THR A 30 4.92 -17.79 -26.48
CA THR A 30 5.91 -16.94 -25.79
C THR A 30 6.83 -17.74 -24.88
N GLY A 31 6.49 -19.00 -24.59
CA GLY A 31 7.20 -19.84 -23.64
C GLY A 31 7.10 -19.32 -22.21
N ILE A 32 6.04 -18.58 -21.85
CA ILE A 32 5.91 -17.92 -20.55
C ILE A 32 4.84 -18.60 -19.71
N VAL A 33 5.15 -18.88 -18.44
CA VAL A 33 4.17 -19.25 -17.41
C VAL A 33 3.76 -18.03 -16.58
N CYS A 34 2.48 -17.93 -16.24
CA CYS A 34 1.83 -16.82 -15.55
C CYS A 34 0.88 -17.30 -14.44
N LYS A 35 0.59 -16.41 -13.48
CA LYS A 35 -0.54 -16.54 -12.55
C LYS A 35 -1.84 -16.06 -13.19
N PRO A 36 -3.03 -16.56 -12.80
CA PRO A 36 -4.32 -16.10 -13.31
C PRO A 36 -4.55 -14.58 -13.21
N SER A 37 -4.03 -13.91 -12.18
CA SER A 37 -4.13 -12.45 -12.03
C SER A 37 -3.19 -11.62 -12.92
N CYS A 38 -2.47 -12.24 -13.85
CA CYS A 38 -1.49 -11.56 -14.66
C CYS A 38 -2.13 -10.53 -15.60
N LYS A 39 -1.85 -9.24 -15.35
CA LYS A 39 -2.32 -8.11 -16.19
C LYS A 39 -1.62 -8.00 -17.56
N SER A 40 -0.93 -9.04 -18.00
CA SER A 40 -0.34 -9.08 -19.34
C SER A 40 -1.44 -9.19 -20.39
N LYS A 41 -1.13 -8.84 -21.64
CA LYS A 41 -2.12 -8.93 -22.73
C LYS A 41 -2.69 -10.35 -22.79
N GLU A 42 -4.01 -10.44 -22.90
CA GLU A 42 -4.71 -11.71 -23.01
C GLU A 42 -4.16 -12.52 -24.21
N PRO A 43 -3.67 -13.74 -23.97
CA PRO A 43 -3.23 -14.63 -25.05
C PRO A 43 -4.42 -15.26 -25.76
N LYS A 44 -4.22 -15.73 -27.00
CA LYS A 44 -5.25 -16.53 -27.68
C LYS A 44 -5.47 -17.85 -26.93
N ARG A 45 -6.72 -18.21 -26.66
CA ARG A 45 -7.10 -19.45 -25.94
C ARG A 45 -6.42 -20.71 -26.48
N SER A 46 -6.26 -20.81 -27.79
CA SER A 46 -5.61 -21.95 -28.47
C SER A 46 -4.13 -22.15 -28.08
N ASN A 47 -3.47 -21.09 -27.60
CA ASN A 47 -2.07 -21.11 -27.21
C ASN A 47 -1.88 -21.27 -25.70
N VAL A 48 -2.95 -21.45 -24.93
CA VAL A 48 -2.90 -21.52 -23.47
C VAL A 48 -2.93 -22.97 -22.99
N MET A 49 -2.09 -23.27 -22.01
CA MET A 49 -2.04 -24.53 -21.27
C MET A 49 -2.19 -24.24 -19.79
N PHE A 50 -2.81 -25.14 -19.04
CA PHE A 50 -2.96 -25.01 -17.59
C PHE A 50 -2.10 -26.04 -16.89
N PHE A 51 -1.51 -25.63 -15.77
CA PHE A 51 -0.68 -26.45 -14.90
C PHE A 51 -1.16 -26.28 -13.47
N ASP A 52 -1.24 -27.35 -12.70
CA ASP A 52 -1.61 -27.26 -11.28
C ASP A 52 -0.40 -26.85 -10.43
N ASN A 53 0.81 -27.27 -10.82
CA ASN A 53 2.07 -26.86 -10.20
C ASN A 53 2.94 -26.05 -11.16
N ILE A 54 3.79 -25.19 -10.61
CA ILE A 54 4.76 -24.43 -11.40
C ILE A 54 5.91 -25.30 -11.92
N GLU A 55 6.25 -26.37 -11.21
CA GLU A 55 7.32 -27.31 -11.59
C GLU A 55 6.99 -28.00 -12.93
N ASP A 56 5.73 -28.38 -13.13
CA ASP A 56 5.25 -28.96 -14.40
C ASP A 56 5.44 -27.97 -15.57
N ALA A 57 5.23 -26.68 -15.33
CA ALA A 57 5.45 -25.64 -16.33
C ALA A 57 6.93 -25.49 -16.67
N TYR A 58 7.83 -25.63 -15.69
CA TYR A 58 9.28 -25.61 -15.92
C TYR A 58 9.78 -26.86 -16.64
N ALA A 59 9.25 -28.03 -16.30
CA ALA A 59 9.54 -29.27 -17.01
C ALA A 59 9.11 -29.21 -18.48
N TYR A 60 8.02 -28.48 -18.77
CA TYR A 60 7.58 -28.18 -20.14
C TYR A 60 8.48 -27.14 -20.87
N GLY A 61 9.47 -26.55 -20.19
CA GLY A 61 10.39 -25.56 -20.76
C GLY A 61 9.88 -24.12 -20.74
N LEU A 62 8.83 -23.83 -19.96
CA LEU A 62 8.33 -22.46 -19.82
C LEU A 62 9.18 -21.68 -18.82
N ARG A 63 9.36 -20.38 -19.08
CA ARG A 63 10.05 -19.44 -18.19
C ARG A 63 9.05 -18.57 -17.42
N PRO A 64 9.34 -18.17 -16.16
CA PRO A 64 8.41 -17.41 -15.36
C PRO A 64 8.19 -16.00 -15.93
N CYS A 65 6.95 -15.54 -15.90
CA CYS A 65 6.62 -14.18 -16.30
C CYS A 65 7.27 -13.16 -15.37
N LYS A 66 8.02 -12.22 -15.93
CA LYS A 66 8.65 -11.13 -15.18
C LYS A 66 7.65 -10.16 -14.53
N ARG A 67 6.38 -10.16 -14.96
CA ARG A 67 5.34 -9.24 -14.49
C ARG A 67 4.56 -9.79 -13.30
N CYS A 68 4.02 -11.00 -13.41
CA CYS A 68 3.27 -11.62 -12.30
C CYS A 68 4.15 -12.47 -11.37
N ARG A 69 5.41 -12.74 -11.76
CA ARG A 69 6.40 -13.49 -10.98
C ARG A 69 5.79 -14.74 -10.33
N PRO A 70 5.33 -15.71 -11.14
CA PRO A 70 4.71 -16.95 -10.64
C PRO A 70 5.67 -17.75 -9.76
N ASP A 71 6.98 -17.55 -9.94
CA ASP A 71 8.07 -18.08 -9.13
C ASP A 71 8.03 -17.68 -7.64
N LEU A 72 7.30 -16.61 -7.30
CA LEU A 72 7.21 -16.11 -5.94
C LEU A 72 5.85 -16.46 -5.32
N ILE A 73 5.87 -17.20 -4.22
CA ILE A 73 4.69 -17.74 -3.50
C ILE A 73 3.69 -16.62 -3.15
N SER A 74 4.17 -15.45 -2.69
CA SER A 74 3.33 -14.32 -2.28
C SER A 74 3.81 -12.98 -2.86
N PHE A 75 3.85 -12.85 -4.18
CA PHE A 75 4.19 -11.57 -4.83
C PHE A 75 2.95 -10.69 -5.02
N ASN A 76 2.77 -9.70 -4.15
CA ASN A 76 1.81 -8.61 -4.37
C ASN A 76 2.54 -7.26 -4.23
N PRO A 77 3.12 -6.74 -5.33
CA PRO A 77 3.95 -5.54 -5.28
C PRO A 77 3.17 -4.32 -4.78
N THR A 78 1.87 -4.25 -5.06
CA THR A 78 0.99 -3.19 -4.58
C THR A 78 0.84 -3.23 -3.05
N LYS A 79 0.63 -4.42 -2.47
CA LYS A 79 0.47 -4.59 -1.01
C LYS A 79 1.78 -4.26 -0.29
N ASP A 80 2.90 -4.71 -0.82
CA ASP A 80 4.22 -4.42 -0.25
C ASP A 80 4.54 -2.92 -0.31
N LEU A 81 4.24 -2.26 -1.43
CA LEU A 81 4.39 -0.81 -1.57
C LEU A 81 3.52 -0.04 -0.59
N ILE A 82 2.26 -0.46 -0.37
CA ILE A 82 1.36 0.16 0.62
C ILE A 82 1.92 0.01 2.04
N LYS A 83 2.46 -1.16 2.38
CA LYS A 83 3.06 -1.39 3.71
C LYS A 83 4.32 -0.56 3.90
N LYS A 84 5.21 -0.55 2.91
CA LYS A 84 6.45 0.26 2.94
C LYS A 84 6.12 1.75 3.01
N SER A 85 5.20 2.24 2.20
CA SER A 85 4.80 3.65 2.22
C SER A 85 4.16 4.03 3.55
N LYS A 86 3.28 3.19 4.12
CA LYS A 86 2.75 3.41 5.48
C LYS A 86 3.88 3.55 6.51
N ASN A 87 4.82 2.60 6.53
CA ASN A 87 5.93 2.63 7.48
C ASN A 87 6.80 3.90 7.37
N ILE A 88 7.01 4.39 6.14
CA ILE A 88 7.73 5.65 5.90
C ILE A 88 6.95 6.82 6.50
N PHE A 89 5.65 6.92 6.24
CA PHE A 89 4.81 7.98 6.80
C PHE A 89 4.74 7.90 8.33
N ASP A 90 4.59 6.71 8.89
CA ASP A 90 4.50 6.49 10.33
C ASP A 90 5.82 6.79 11.06
N LYS A 91 6.96 6.58 10.41
CA LYS A 91 8.29 6.82 10.99
C LYS A 91 8.74 8.27 10.85
N TYR A 92 8.50 8.88 9.70
CA TYR A 92 9.04 10.20 9.34
C TYR A 92 7.96 11.28 9.33
N TYR A 93 6.85 11.09 10.05
CA TYR A 93 5.75 12.06 10.06
C TYR A 93 6.19 13.47 10.52
N ALA A 94 7.15 13.53 11.45
CA ALA A 94 7.64 14.79 12.02
C ALA A 94 8.63 15.50 11.08
N ASN A 95 9.48 14.74 10.38
CA ASN A 95 10.53 15.30 9.53
C ASN A 95 10.12 15.26 8.04
N ARG A 96 9.79 16.43 7.48
CA ARG A 96 9.36 16.57 6.09
C ARG A 96 10.45 16.17 5.09
N GLU A 97 11.68 16.59 5.32
CA GLU A 97 12.80 16.35 4.38
C GLU A 97 13.14 14.87 4.29
N GLU A 98 13.23 14.19 5.45
CA GLU A 98 13.44 12.75 5.51
C GLU A 98 12.28 11.97 4.90
N LEU A 99 11.03 12.40 5.16
CA LEU A 99 9.86 11.78 4.55
C LEU A 99 9.93 11.85 3.01
N GLU A 100 10.24 13.02 2.45
CA GLU A 100 10.37 13.20 1.01
C GLU A 100 11.50 12.35 0.42
N LEU A 101 12.64 12.25 1.11
CA LEU A 101 13.76 11.41 0.70
C LEU A 101 13.38 9.91 0.68
N GLU A 102 12.75 9.41 1.73
CA GLU A 102 12.38 8.00 1.86
C GLU A 102 11.26 7.62 0.89
N VAL A 103 10.29 8.52 0.65
CA VAL A 103 9.27 8.32 -0.38
C VAL A 103 9.90 8.23 -1.77
N LYS A 104 10.92 9.06 -2.08
CA LYS A 104 11.65 8.96 -3.36
C LYS A 104 12.34 7.60 -3.53
N LYS A 105 12.90 7.01 -2.46
CA LYS A 105 13.55 5.68 -2.50
C LYS A 105 12.59 4.54 -2.86
N LEU A 106 11.27 4.74 -2.78
CA LEU A 106 10.29 3.74 -3.24
C LEU A 106 10.29 3.55 -4.76
N GLY A 107 10.86 4.47 -5.54
CA GLY A 107 10.94 4.36 -7.00
C GLY A 107 9.58 4.41 -7.70
N ILE A 108 8.56 5.03 -7.08
CA ILE A 108 7.22 5.17 -7.63
C ILE A 108 6.86 6.62 -7.90
N SER A 109 6.01 6.85 -8.91
CA SER A 109 5.49 8.19 -9.19
C SER A 109 4.54 8.68 -8.08
N GLN A 110 4.48 10.00 -7.91
CA GLN A 110 3.58 10.63 -6.94
C GLN A 110 2.11 10.28 -7.20
N ASN A 111 1.71 10.23 -8.47
CA ASN A 111 0.35 9.84 -8.87
C ASN A 111 0.04 8.40 -8.46
N TYR A 112 1.00 7.47 -8.59
CA TYR A 112 0.79 6.10 -8.15
C TYR A 112 0.67 6.02 -6.63
N LEU A 113 1.51 6.75 -5.87
CA LEU A 113 1.39 6.84 -4.41
C LEU A 113 0.02 7.37 -3.98
N ILE A 114 -0.51 8.41 -4.64
CA ILE A 114 -1.85 8.94 -4.37
C ILE A 114 -2.93 7.86 -4.59
N GLN A 115 -2.85 7.13 -5.70
CA GLN A 115 -3.80 6.04 -5.99
C GLN A 115 -3.73 4.93 -4.94
N LEU A 116 -2.52 4.56 -4.50
CA LEU A 116 -2.32 3.55 -3.45
C LEU A 116 -2.99 3.96 -2.13
N PHE A 117 -2.77 5.21 -1.69
CA PHE A 117 -3.36 5.72 -0.45
C PHE A 117 -4.89 5.85 -0.54
N ARG A 118 -5.42 6.34 -1.67
CA ARG A 118 -6.88 6.42 -1.89
C ARG A 118 -7.51 5.04 -1.86
N LYS A 119 -6.91 4.07 -2.55
CA LYS A 119 -7.41 2.70 -2.62
C LYS A 119 -7.40 2.00 -1.26
N LYS A 120 -6.37 2.23 -0.43
CA LYS A 120 -6.23 1.53 0.85
C LYS A 120 -6.89 2.24 2.04
N TYR A 121 -6.78 3.56 2.11
CA TYR A 121 -7.16 4.36 3.28
C TYR A 121 -8.27 5.38 2.98
N GLY A 122 -8.71 5.52 1.73
CA GLY A 122 -9.68 6.55 1.32
C GLY A 122 -9.14 7.98 1.33
N LEU A 123 -7.84 8.17 1.58
CA LEU A 123 -7.20 9.47 1.77
C LEU A 123 -6.08 9.70 0.76
N THR A 124 -5.69 10.97 0.56
CA THR A 124 -4.42 11.28 -0.10
C THR A 124 -3.26 11.14 0.90
N PRO A 125 -2.01 10.96 0.44
CA PRO A 125 -0.85 10.83 1.33
C PRO A 125 -0.71 12.04 2.28
N VAL A 126 -0.94 13.26 1.77
CA VAL A 126 -0.92 14.49 2.58
C VAL A 126 -2.01 14.48 3.66
N LYS A 127 -3.24 14.05 3.32
CA LYS A 127 -4.32 13.93 4.32
C LYS A 127 -4.01 12.87 5.36
N TYR A 128 -3.43 11.75 4.96
CA TYR A 128 -2.98 10.70 5.89
C TYR A 128 -1.91 11.24 6.85
N LEU A 129 -0.89 11.92 6.31
CA LEU A 129 0.18 12.54 7.11
C LEU A 129 -0.40 13.52 8.13
N ASN A 130 -1.27 14.43 7.68
CA ASN A 130 -1.87 15.41 8.56
C ASN A 130 -2.71 14.78 9.68
N ARG A 131 -3.47 13.72 9.37
CA ARG A 131 -4.21 12.96 10.37
C ARG A 131 -3.28 12.32 11.39
N LEU A 132 -2.20 11.68 10.92
CA LEU A 132 -1.19 11.07 11.79
C LEU A 132 -0.52 12.10 12.70
N ARG A 133 -0.19 13.30 12.19
CA ARG A 133 0.37 14.39 12.99
C ARG A 133 -0.58 14.85 14.10
N ILE A 134 -1.88 14.88 13.85
CA ILE A 134 -2.89 15.17 14.87
C ILE A 134 -3.02 14.02 15.88
N GLU A 135 -3.07 12.78 15.43
CA GLU A 135 -3.10 11.62 16.33
C GLU A 135 -1.89 11.63 17.30
N LYS A 136 -0.70 11.98 16.80
CA LYS A 136 0.51 12.11 17.62
C LYS A 136 0.48 13.32 18.56
N SER A 137 -0.08 14.45 18.13
CA SER A 137 -0.20 15.60 19.02
C SER A 137 -1.21 15.36 20.13
N LEU A 138 -2.32 14.68 19.86
CA LEU A 138 -3.30 14.27 20.87
C LEU A 138 -2.69 13.35 21.92
N ASP A 139 -1.92 12.34 21.48
CA ASP A 139 -1.19 11.42 22.36
C ASP A 139 -0.25 12.18 23.30
N LEU A 140 0.56 13.10 22.76
CA LEU A 140 1.46 13.94 23.57
C LEU A 140 0.70 14.89 24.50
N LEU A 141 -0.40 15.49 24.05
CA LEU A 141 -1.20 16.39 24.87
C LEU A 141 -1.82 15.68 26.08
N SER A 142 -2.21 14.42 25.90
CA SER A 142 -2.89 13.59 26.91
C SER A 142 -1.91 12.95 27.89
N ASN A 143 -0.77 12.46 27.38
CA ASN A 143 0.12 11.58 28.13
C ASN A 143 1.39 12.26 28.65
N THR A 144 1.60 13.54 28.34
CA THR A 144 2.83 14.27 28.72
C THR A 144 2.56 15.71 29.13
N SER A 145 3.47 16.28 29.94
CA SER A 145 3.44 17.66 30.42
C SER A 145 4.30 18.63 29.60
N ILE A 146 4.88 18.18 28.47
CA ILE A 146 5.74 19.02 27.62
C ILE A 146 4.98 20.22 27.05
N ASN A 147 5.71 21.28 26.71
CA ASN A 147 5.12 22.52 26.21
C ASN A 147 4.40 22.29 24.87
N ILE A 148 3.30 23.02 24.63
CA ILE A 148 2.53 22.97 23.38
C ILE A 148 3.41 23.29 22.16
N ILE A 149 4.41 24.17 22.33
CA ILE A 149 5.38 24.47 21.26
C ILE A 149 6.17 23.22 20.89
N ASP A 150 6.69 22.50 21.88
CA ASP A 150 7.43 21.26 21.65
C ASP A 150 6.53 20.17 21.06
N ILE A 151 5.26 20.11 21.45
CA ILE A 151 4.28 19.20 20.85
C ILE A 151 4.08 19.51 19.37
N ALA A 152 3.93 20.78 19.01
CA ALA A 152 3.78 21.18 17.62
C ALA A 152 4.99 20.73 16.79
N LEU A 153 6.20 21.00 17.27
CA LEU A 153 7.44 20.62 16.60
C LEU A 153 7.62 19.09 16.51
N ASN A 154 7.42 18.37 17.62
CA ASN A 154 7.50 16.90 17.68
C ASN A 154 6.41 16.21 16.86
N SER A 155 5.30 16.91 16.59
CA SER A 155 4.22 16.45 15.73
C SER A 155 4.43 16.82 14.25
N GLY A 156 5.54 17.48 13.90
CA GLY A 156 5.90 17.82 12.53
C GLY A 156 5.29 19.10 11.98
N PHE A 157 4.85 20.02 12.85
CA PHE A 157 4.40 21.34 12.44
C PHE A 157 5.57 22.33 12.48
N GLU A 158 5.73 23.10 11.40
CA GLU A 158 6.81 24.10 11.26
C GLU A 158 6.56 25.35 12.13
N SER A 159 5.31 25.60 12.52
CA SER A 159 4.95 26.72 13.37
C SER A 159 3.79 26.41 14.32
N LEU A 160 3.76 27.13 15.44
CA LEU A 160 2.69 27.05 16.42
C LEU A 160 1.35 27.51 15.81
N SER A 161 1.35 28.57 15.02
CA SER A 161 0.13 29.09 14.38
C SER A 161 -0.50 28.05 13.46
N THR A 162 0.30 27.42 12.60
CA THR A 162 -0.17 26.34 11.71
C THR A 162 -0.72 25.16 12.51
N PHE A 163 -0.07 24.81 13.63
CA PHE A 163 -0.56 23.76 14.51
C PHE A 163 -1.91 24.11 15.14
N TYR A 164 -2.06 25.30 15.71
CA TYR A 164 -3.32 25.73 16.32
C TYR A 164 -4.48 25.78 15.32
N ASP A 165 -4.25 26.37 14.15
CA ASP A 165 -5.26 26.44 13.09
C ASP A 165 -5.69 25.05 12.63
N PHE A 166 -4.70 24.17 12.40
CA PHE A 166 -4.97 22.81 11.94
C PHE A 166 -5.65 21.97 13.02
N PHE A 167 -5.19 22.05 14.27
CA PHE A 167 -5.75 21.31 15.40
C PHE A 167 -7.18 21.75 15.69
N LYS A 168 -7.45 23.06 15.77
CA LYS A 168 -8.80 23.58 15.99
C LYS A 168 -9.76 23.17 14.87
N LYS A 169 -9.30 23.16 13.62
CA LYS A 169 -10.11 22.71 12.48
C LYS A 169 -10.45 21.22 12.54
N GLN A 170 -9.58 20.37 13.07
CA GLN A 170 -9.81 18.92 13.13
C GLN A 170 -10.55 18.49 14.41
N ILE A 171 -10.29 19.13 15.55
CA ILE A 171 -10.75 18.71 16.88
C ILE A 171 -11.85 19.62 17.44
N GLY A 172 -12.01 20.83 16.90
CA GLY A 172 -13.05 21.79 17.31
C GLY A 172 -12.66 22.68 18.49
N MET A 173 -11.53 22.43 19.14
CA MET A 173 -10.99 23.23 20.26
C MET A 173 -9.48 23.41 20.13
N THR A 174 -8.89 24.30 20.92
CA THR A 174 -7.43 24.53 20.91
C THR A 174 -6.68 23.43 21.66
N PRO A 175 -5.38 23.21 21.37
CA PRO A 175 -4.55 22.26 22.11
C PRO A 175 -4.54 22.49 23.63
N LYS A 176 -4.58 23.76 24.05
CA LYS A 176 -4.58 24.16 25.47
C LYS A 176 -5.89 23.78 26.16
N GLU A 177 -7.02 24.04 25.50
CA GLU A 177 -8.36 23.64 25.99
C GLU A 177 -8.47 22.13 26.07
N PHE A 178 -8.02 21.43 25.03
CA PHE A 178 -8.02 19.97 24.98
C PHE A 178 -7.26 19.35 26.16
N ARG A 179 -6.02 19.81 26.41
CA ARG A 179 -5.22 19.35 27.55
C ARG A 179 -5.89 19.65 28.89
N LYS A 180 -6.50 20.83 29.05
CA LYS A 180 -7.22 21.18 30.28
C LYS A 180 -8.39 20.21 30.51
N ASN A 181 -9.13 19.87 29.46
CA ASN A 181 -10.31 19.00 29.57
C ASN A 181 -9.95 17.56 29.96
N ILE A 182 -8.84 17.00 29.45
CA ILE A 182 -8.41 15.64 29.82
C ILE A 182 -8.02 15.54 31.29
N HIS A 183 -7.41 16.58 31.86
CA HIS A 183 -7.00 16.58 33.27
C HIS A 183 -8.13 17.00 34.23
N LEU A 184 -9.35 17.21 33.73
CA LEU A 184 -10.54 17.55 34.52
C LEU A 184 -11.50 16.35 34.70
N GLU A 185 -11.22 15.21 34.06
CA GLU A 185 -11.88 13.91 34.27
C GLU A 185 -10.99 13.00 35.13
#